data_AF-A0A920SPW0-F1
#
_entry.id   AF-A0A920SPW0-F1
#
_cell.length_a   1.000
_cell.length_b   1.000
_cell.length_c   1.000
_cell.angle_alpha   90.00
_cell.angle_beta   90.00
_cell.angle_gamma   90.00
#
_symmetry.space_group_name_H-M   'P 1'
#
loop_
_entity.id
_entity.type
_entity.pdbx_description
1 polymer ?
#
loop_
_entity_poly.entity_id
_entity_poly.type
_entity_poly.pdbx_seq_one_letter_code
_entity_poly.pdbx_strand_id
1 'polypeptide(L)'
;MTAYPYIPNALPEIQQRMLREIGLDSIDQLYDTIPERIRFRGSLDLPPRIHSEVDLRTHIEALLANNMHPKSICRSLGGDVPGTTFLPSVTRLPSGGSTSQLTWVIHILILVSTRLFSNSRACSVR
;
A
#
# COMPACT_ATOMS: atom_id res chain seq x y z
N MET A 1 -24.90 -12.97 9.24
CA MET A 1 -23.47 -13.36 9.21
C MET A 1 -22.69 -12.20 8.62
N THR A 2 -21.73 -11.64 9.35
CA THR A 2 -20.97 -10.45 8.90
C THR A 2 -19.76 -10.89 8.09
N ALA A 3 -19.90 -10.88 6.76
CA ALA A 3 -18.75 -10.91 5.86
C ALA A 3 -17.95 -9.61 6.04
N TYR A 4 -16.63 -9.73 6.25
CA TYR A 4 -15.75 -8.56 6.34
C TYR A 4 -15.18 -8.27 4.95
N PRO A 5 -15.21 -7.01 4.46
CA PRO A 5 -14.75 -6.66 3.12
C PRO A 5 -13.25 -6.97 2.90
N TYR A 6 -12.45 -6.97 3.97
CA TYR A 6 -11.01 -7.22 3.90
C TYR A 6 -10.59 -8.65 4.22
N ILE A 7 -11.50 -9.49 4.74
CA ILE A 7 -11.23 -10.89 5.06
C ILE A 7 -12.19 -11.76 4.24
N PRO A 8 -11.80 -12.15 3.02
CA PRO A 8 -12.71 -12.84 2.09
C PRO A 8 -13.18 -14.20 2.64
N ASN A 9 -12.36 -14.84 3.48
CA ASN A 9 -12.63 -16.17 4.05
C ASN A 9 -13.22 -16.11 5.47
N ALA A 10 -13.75 -14.97 5.90
CA ALA A 10 -14.33 -14.82 7.23
C ALA A 10 -15.73 -15.47 7.39
N LEU A 11 -16.30 -16.02 6.31
CA LEU A 11 -17.55 -16.73 6.42
C LEU A 11 -17.35 -18.01 7.26
N PRO A 12 -18.23 -18.27 8.26
CA PRO A 12 -18.07 -19.41 9.15
C PRO A 12 -18.09 -20.75 8.41
N GLU A 13 -18.83 -20.83 7.29
CA GLU A 13 -18.88 -22.01 6.44
C GLU A 13 -17.53 -22.33 5.77
N ILE A 14 -16.86 -21.29 5.24
CA ILE A 14 -15.55 -21.42 4.59
C ILE A 14 -14.49 -21.75 5.65
N GLN A 15 -14.54 -21.09 6.80
CA GLN A 15 -13.65 -21.33 7.92
C GLN A 15 -13.74 -22.79 8.41
N GLN A 16 -14.95 -23.32 8.59
CA GLN A 16 -15.14 -24.72 8.98
C GLN A 16 -14.66 -25.70 7.90
N ARG A 17 -14.82 -25.36 6.62
CA ARG A 17 -14.29 -26.20 5.54
C ARG A 17 -12.76 -26.27 5.60
N MET A 18 -12.09 -25.13 5.77
CA MET A 18 -10.64 -25.07 5.91
C MET A 18 -10.15 -25.84 7.15
N LEU A 19 -10.84 -25.73 8.29
CA LEU A 19 -10.49 -26.49 9.50
C LEU A 19 -10.60 -28.00 9.31
N ARG A 20 -11.66 -28.48 8.65
CA ARG A 20 -11.83 -29.90 8.30
C ARG A 20 -10.75 -30.42 7.35
N GLU A 21 -10.32 -29.61 6.38
CA GLU A 21 -9.26 -29.97 5.44
C GLU A 21 -7.90 -30.13 6.15
N ILE A 22 -7.63 -29.32 7.18
CA ILE A 22 -6.40 -29.38 7.99
C ILE A 22 -6.50 -30.46 9.09
N GLY A 23 -7.70 -30.94 9.41
CA GLY A 23 -7.94 -31.93 10.46
C GLY A 23 -7.97 -31.35 11.86
N LEU A 24 -8.35 -30.08 12.01
CA LEU A 24 -8.44 -29.36 13.28
C LEU A 24 -9.90 -29.08 13.64
N ASP A 25 -10.21 -29.09 14.93
CA ASP A 25 -11.57 -28.86 15.43
C ASP A 25 -11.84 -27.38 15.71
N SER A 26 -10.79 -26.59 15.98
CA SER A 26 -10.89 -25.17 16.30
C SER A 26 -9.71 -24.35 15.77
N ILE A 27 -9.92 -23.04 15.63
CA ILE A 27 -8.84 -22.10 15.31
C ILE A 27 -7.79 -22.09 16.44
N ASP A 28 -8.20 -22.30 17.69
CA ASP A 28 -7.28 -22.19 18.84
C ASP A 28 -6.10 -23.16 18.75
N GLN A 29 -6.31 -24.34 18.17
CA GLN A 29 -5.27 -25.35 17.92
C GLN A 29 -4.17 -24.83 16.98
N LEU A 30 -4.47 -23.88 16.09
CA LEU A 30 -3.43 -23.26 15.23
C LEU A 30 -2.42 -22.44 16.04
N TYR A 31 -2.83 -21.93 17.19
CA TYR A 31 -2.00 -21.07 18.03
C TYR A 31 -1.16 -21.84 19.05
N ASP A 32 -1.31 -23.16 19.18
CA ASP A 32 -0.56 -23.98 20.14
C ASP A 32 0.95 -24.00 19.87
N THR A 33 1.35 -23.68 18.63
CA THR A 33 2.77 -23.50 18.26
C THR A 33 3.40 -22.30 18.97
N ILE A 34 2.59 -21.33 19.44
CA ILE A 34 3.06 -20.13 20.12
C ILE A 34 3.11 -20.41 21.63
N PRO A 35 4.29 -20.47 22.25
CA PRO A 35 4.41 -20.81 23.66
C PRO A 35 3.67 -19.80 24.55
N GLU A 36 3.01 -20.30 25.59
CA GLU A 36 2.14 -19.49 26.46
C GLU A 36 2.81 -18.26 27.07
N ARG A 37 4.13 -18.32 27.32
CA ARG A 37 4.91 -17.24 27.93
C ARG A 37 4.96 -15.95 27.09
N ILE A 38 4.81 -16.07 25.77
CA ILE A 38 4.80 -14.92 24.84
C ILE A 38 3.40 -14.60 24.33
N ARG A 39 2.39 -15.40 24.71
CA ARG A 39 1.02 -15.24 24.26
C ARG A 39 0.37 -14.10 25.05
N PHE A 40 -0.06 -13.07 24.34
CA PHE A 40 -0.81 -11.97 24.94
C PHE A 40 -2.18 -12.48 25.42
N ARG A 41 -2.50 -12.27 26.71
CA ARG A 41 -3.75 -12.76 27.35
C ARG A 41 -4.79 -11.67 27.63
N GLY A 42 -4.47 -10.41 27.33
CA GLY A 42 -5.37 -9.28 27.53
C GLY A 42 -6.25 -9.00 26.32
N SER A 43 -7.19 -8.07 26.48
CA SER A 43 -7.78 -7.35 25.36
C SER A 43 -6.78 -6.28 24.89
N LEU A 44 -6.66 -6.08 23.58
CA LEU A 44 -5.92 -4.92 23.10
C LEU A 44 -6.69 -3.65 23.47
N ASP A 45 -6.00 -2.65 23.99
CA ASP A 45 -6.54 -1.31 24.23
C ASP A 45 -6.59 -0.55 22.90
N LEU A 46 -7.61 -0.84 22.11
CA LEU A 46 -7.86 -0.22 20.82
C LEU A 46 -9.10 0.68 20.90
N PRO A 47 -9.10 1.81 20.19
CA PRO A 47 -10.31 2.62 20.07
C PRO A 47 -11.44 1.80 19.43
N PRO A 48 -12.70 2.17 19.69
CA PRO A 48 -13.85 1.46 19.14
C PRO A 48 -13.77 1.34 17.62
N ARG A 49 -14.18 0.17 17.11
CA ARG A 49 -14.17 -0.11 15.68
C ARG A 49 -15.10 0.87 14.95
N ILE A 50 -14.56 1.55 13.94
CA ILE A 50 -15.37 2.26 12.94
C ILE A 50 -15.82 1.24 11.89
N HIS A 51 -17.13 1.06 11.75
CA HIS A 51 -17.69 -0.05 10.96
C HIS A 51 -17.76 0.23 9.44
N SER A 52 -17.78 1.50 9.04
CA SER A 52 -17.88 1.94 7.64
C SER A 52 -16.58 2.59 7.18
N GLU A 53 -16.17 2.29 5.95
CA GLU A 53 -15.02 2.95 5.31
C GLU A 53 -15.22 4.46 5.18
N VAL A 54 -16.47 4.89 4.96
CA VAL A 54 -16.83 6.32 4.84
C VAL A 54 -16.63 7.05 6.17
N ASP A 55 -17.05 6.42 7.27
CA ASP A 55 -16.91 6.99 8.61
C ASP A 55 -15.44 7.02 9.01
N LEU A 56 -14.67 5.98 8.64
CA LEU A 56 -13.23 5.93 8.88
C LEU A 56 -12.50 7.03 8.13
N ARG A 57 -12.85 7.24 6.85
CA ARG A 57 -12.30 8.35 6.05
C ARG A 57 -12.59 9.70 6.71
N THR A 58 -13.84 9.92 7.11
CA THR A 58 -14.25 11.19 7.75
C THR A 58 -13.52 11.41 9.08
N HIS A 59 -13.34 10.36 9.88
CA HIS A 59 -12.58 10.43 11.13
C HIS A 59 -11.11 10.78 10.88
N ILE A 60 -10.47 10.15 9.90
CA ILE A 60 -9.08 10.44 9.53
C ILE A 60 -8.95 11.86 8.98
N GLU A 61 -9.87 12.31 8.14
CA GLU A 61 -9.87 13.68 7.61
C GLU A 61 -9.99 14.72 8.73
N ALA A 62 -10.84 14.48 9.73
CA ALA A 62 -10.95 15.33 10.91
C ALA A 62 -9.65 15.38 11.73
N LEU A 63 -8.95 14.25 11.88
CA LEU A 63 -7.64 14.20 12.54
C LEU A 63 -6.58 14.98 11.75
N LEU A 64 -6.55 14.82 10.43
CA LEU A 64 -5.59 15.49 9.55
C LEU A 64 -5.82 17.00 9.49
N ALA A 65 -7.05 17.48 9.66
CA ALA A 65 -7.36 18.91 9.68
C ALA A 65 -6.68 19.66 10.83
N ASN A 66 -6.33 18.97 11.92
CA ASN A 66 -5.59 19.54 13.04
C ASN A 66 -4.08 19.70 12.74
N ASN A 67 -3.57 19.13 11.65
CA ASN A 67 -2.17 19.29 11.26
C ASN A 67 -1.98 20.61 10.53
N MET A 68 -0.99 21.41 10.95
CA MET A 68 -0.59 22.61 10.21
C MET A 68 -0.01 22.19 8.85
N HIS A 69 -0.68 22.60 7.78
CA HIS A 69 -0.20 22.35 6.43
C HIS A 69 1.14 23.09 6.20
N PRO A 70 2.18 22.46 5.64
CA PRO A 70 3.46 23.14 5.34
C PRO A 70 3.36 24.26 4.27
N LYS A 71 2.16 24.57 3.75
CA LYS A 71 1.89 25.73 2.89
C LYS A 71 1.36 26.94 3.67
N SER A 72 0.77 26.74 4.85
CA SER A 72 0.28 27.84 5.69
C SER A 72 1.34 28.41 6.62
N ILE A 73 2.44 27.67 6.84
CA ILE A 73 3.68 28.22 7.39
C ILE A 73 4.58 28.53 6.20
N CYS A 74 4.84 29.82 5.92
CA CYS A 74 5.99 30.21 5.11
C CYS A 74 7.25 29.67 5.79
N ARG A 75 7.68 28.47 5.39
CA ARG A 75 8.86 27.84 5.95
C ARG A 75 10.08 28.53 5.36
N SER A 76 10.52 29.61 6.00
CA SER A 76 11.80 30.29 5.74
C SER A 76 12.96 29.71 6.55
N LEU A 77 12.74 28.60 7.26
CA LEU A 77 13.82 27.81 7.84
C LEU A 77 14.49 27.03 6.72
N GLY A 78 15.62 27.54 6.24
CA GLY A 78 16.40 27.10 5.08
C GLY A 78 16.96 25.67 5.16
N GLY A 79 16.07 24.69 5.29
CA GLY A 79 16.28 23.31 4.89
C GLY A 79 15.44 23.06 3.64
N ASP A 80 16.12 22.95 2.52
CA ASP A 80 15.60 22.68 1.18
C ASP A 80 14.83 21.35 1.14
N VAL A 81 13.52 21.44 1.39
CA VAL A 81 12.56 20.52 0.77
C VAL A 81 12.06 21.27 -0.45
N PRO A 82 12.40 20.87 -1.69
CA PRO A 82 11.99 21.60 -2.88
C PRO A 82 10.48 21.83 -2.82
N GLY A 83 10.09 23.10 -2.80
CA GLY A 83 8.72 23.53 -2.56
C GLY A 83 7.76 22.73 -3.42
N THR A 84 6.79 22.09 -2.75
CA THR A 84 5.64 21.35 -3.31
C THR A 84 5.65 21.27 -4.84
N THR A 85 6.38 20.30 -5.38
CA THR A 85 6.41 20.04 -6.82
C THR A 85 4.98 19.97 -7.33
N PHE A 86 4.65 20.84 -8.28
CA PHE A 86 3.33 20.87 -8.90
C PHE A 86 3.15 19.56 -9.67
N LEU A 87 2.34 18.66 -9.11
CA LEU A 87 1.87 17.47 -9.81
C LEU A 87 0.66 17.88 -10.65
N PRO A 88 0.78 17.93 -11.99
CA PRO A 88 -0.37 18.25 -12.83
C PRO A 88 -1.44 17.18 -12.62
N SER A 89 -2.68 17.59 -12.41
CA SER A 89 -3.83 16.71 -12.08
C SER A 89 -4.11 15.62 -13.10
N VAL A 90 -3.61 15.76 -14.33
CA VAL A 90 -3.69 14.74 -15.40
C VAL A 90 -2.73 13.56 -15.19
N THR A 91 -1.68 13.74 -14.38
CA THR A 91 -0.75 12.65 -14.05
C THR A 91 -1.35 11.80 -12.94
N ARG A 92 -2.06 10.73 -13.33
CA ARG A 92 -2.33 9.62 -12.41
C ARG A 92 -0.98 8.96 -12.12
N LEU A 93 -0.32 9.38 -11.04
CA LEU A 93 0.87 8.71 -10.56
C LEU A 93 0.52 7.24 -10.29
N PRO A 94 1.31 6.27 -10.80
CA PRO A 94 1.12 4.87 -10.51
C PRO A 94 1.51 4.62 -9.05
N SER A 95 0.60 4.93 -8.13
CA SER A 95 0.83 4.87 -6.68
C SER A 95 0.50 3.50 -6.08
N GLY A 96 0.34 2.45 -6.89
CA GLY A 96 0.07 1.12 -6.31
C GLY A 96 -0.24 -0.02 -7.26
N GLY A 97 0.43 -0.12 -8.41
CA GLY A 97 0.35 -1.32 -9.26
C GLY A 97 1.62 -2.15 -9.14
N SER A 98 1.55 -3.40 -8.68
CA SER A 98 2.73 -4.30 -8.67
C SER A 98 3.15 -4.74 -10.09
N THR A 99 2.29 -4.52 -11.10
CA THR A 99 2.49 -4.97 -12.48
C THR A 99 3.13 -3.94 -13.39
N SER A 100 3.28 -2.68 -12.97
CA SER A 100 3.77 -1.60 -13.84
C SER A 100 5.30 -1.47 -13.92
N GLN A 101 6.06 -2.17 -13.08
CA GLN A 101 7.53 -2.11 -13.09
C GLN A 101 8.15 -2.82 -14.30
N LEU A 102 7.60 -3.97 -14.72
CA LEU A 102 8.18 -4.74 -15.83
C LEU A 102 7.93 -4.11 -17.21
N THR A 103 6.77 -3.49 -17.41
CA THR A 103 6.45 -2.83 -18.69
C THR A 103 7.37 -1.63 -18.94
N TRP A 104 7.71 -0.86 -17.91
CA TRP A 104 8.62 0.28 -18.04
C TRP A 104 10.06 -0.14 -18.34
N VAL A 105 10.54 -1.23 -17.73
CA VAL A 105 11.87 -1.79 -18.03
C VAL A 105 11.95 -2.26 -19.49
N ILE A 106 10.91 -2.92 -20.01
CA ILE A 106 10.87 -3.37 -21.41
C ILE A 106 10.87 -2.18 -22.39
N HIS A 107 10.08 -1.13 -22.14
CA HIS A 107 10.08 0.06 -22.98
C HIS A 107 11.42 0.81 -22.95
N ILE A 108 12.09 0.90 -21.79
CA ILE A 108 13.42 1.51 -21.67
C ILE A 108 14.46 0.67 -22.42
N LEU A 109 14.43 -0.66 -22.32
CA LEU A 109 15.34 -1.55 -23.06
C LEU A 109 15.16 -1.45 -24.58
N ILE A 110 13.93 -1.32 -25.07
CA ILE A 110 13.64 -1.13 -26.50
C ILE A 110 14.14 0.23 -26.98
N LEU A 111 13.94 1.30 -26.19
CA LEU A 111 14.39 2.66 -26.54
C LEU A 111 15.93 2.79 -26.52
N VAL A 112 16.61 2.13 -25.57
CA VAL A 112 18.07 2.09 -25.49
C VAL A 112 18.66 1.27 -26.64
N SER A 113 18.02 0.16 -27.02
CA SER A 113 18.48 -0.69 -28.14
C SER A 113 18.33 -0.01 -29.50
N THR A 114 17.27 0.79 -29.70
CA THR A 114 17.08 1.56 -30.95
C THR A 114 18.00 2.79 -31.04
N ARG A 115 18.36 3.43 -29.91
CA ARG A 115 19.33 4.53 -29.90
C ARG A 115 20.79 4.10 -30.07
N LEU A 116 21.16 2.89 -29.67
CA LEU A 116 22.50 2.33 -29.94
C LEU A 116 22.71 1.92 -31.40
N PHE A 117 21.65 1.68 -32.19
CA PHE A 117 21.76 1.27 -33.59
C PHE A 117 21.79 2.45 -34.59
N SER A 118 21.34 3.64 -34.20
CA SER A 118 21.28 4.80 -35.09
C SER A 118 22.57 5.64 -35.16
N ASN A 119 23.53 5.45 -34.23
CA ASN A 119 24.66 6.37 -34.09
C ASN A 119 26.00 5.86 -34.68
N SER A 120 25.97 4.78 -35.47
CA SER A 120 27.18 4.16 -36.04
C SER A 120 27.45 4.50 -37.51
N ARG A 121 26.78 5.48 -38.13
CA ARG A 121 27.14 5.96 -39.47
C ARG A 121 27.05 7.48 -39.60
N ALA A 122 28.13 8.03 -40.16
CA ALA A 122 28.30 9.39 -40.69
C ALA A 122 28.82 10.48 -39.72
N CYS A 123 30.01 10.25 -39.17
CA CYS A 123 31.04 11.29 -39.12
C CYS A 123 31.90 11.14 -40.37
N SER A 124 31.82 12.06 -41.35
CA SER A 124 32.76 12.15 -42.48
C SER A 124 32.65 13.50 -43.21
N VAL A 125 33.54 14.43 -42.85
CA VAL A 125 34.34 15.30 -43.74
C VAL A 125 33.67 15.89 -44.99
N ARG A 126 33.19 17.13 -44.92
CA ARG A 126 33.79 18.37 -45.48
C ARG A 126 32.75 19.47 -45.57
#